data_AF-A0LJV0-F1
#
_entry.id   AF-A0LJV0-F1
#
_cell.length_a   1.000
_cell.length_b   1.000
_cell.length_c   1.000
_cell.angle_alpha   90.00
_cell.angle_beta   90.00
_cell.angle_gamma   90.00
#
_symmetry.space_group_name_H-M   'P 1'
#
loop_
_entity.id
_entity.type
_entity.pdbx_description
1 polymer ?
#
loop_
_entity_poly.entity_id
_entity_poly.type
_entity_poly.pdbx_seq_one_letter_code
_entity_poly.pdbx_strand_id
1 'polypeptide(L)'
;MTFSEGSPIRVYTTAWGYKVLVAAVTIVGLAFFLMILGTAFSRSAPRGRDLTVAYVLLGAGSAMIACLAYVLASTFRTRLEVYSDRIRYIRLLGTKEIRMDAIRGFRMVTTQNREALTLVPKDPAVPSIGIALTIGDKKDFVEWAGRRLTNLDETEFQEEMKEALGDAALGSTEEERTLALRRAKRWATCLSVVGTGVALWAYIKPTPYEYAIGALIVLPPAALASLRFFRGALRFEWKARSAYSGIAPALCYSCGALALRAFQDWNILEWDNFGYSFIAVFLGMWFLAIMHAGDTWRKIPTALLLFGVCAAYGYGTTISVNGLLDASAPVPYQARVLSARGCTGKSSSYHLKLSPWGPRKEAKEIEVSRTVYRRYKTGDTVQVSVRNGRLGIPWFEVH
;
A
#
# COMPACT_ATOMS: atom_id res chain seq x y z
N MET A 1 16.31 19.34 -31.64
CA MET A 1 15.15 20.10 -32.16
C MET A 1 15.09 21.42 -31.42
N THR A 2 15.36 22.52 -32.10
CA THR A 2 15.38 23.88 -31.55
C THR A 2 13.96 24.43 -31.54
N PHE A 3 13.44 24.67 -30.34
CA PHE A 3 12.12 25.22 -30.12
C PHE A 3 12.17 26.75 -30.23
N SER A 4 11.24 27.40 -30.95
CA SER A 4 11.18 28.86 -30.99
C SER A 4 10.76 29.44 -29.63
N GLU A 5 11.40 30.53 -29.20
CA GLU A 5 11.13 31.24 -27.95
C GLU A 5 9.85 32.09 -28.06
N GLY A 6 8.70 31.44 -28.15
CA GLY A 6 7.42 32.12 -27.88
C GLY A 6 7.28 32.38 -26.37
N SER A 7 6.62 33.47 -25.96
CA SER A 7 6.24 33.67 -24.56
C SER A 7 5.15 32.68 -24.13
N PRO A 8 5.16 32.18 -22.88
CA PRO A 8 4.12 31.27 -22.40
C PRO A 8 2.76 32.00 -22.32
N ILE A 9 1.70 31.33 -22.75
CA ILE A 9 0.33 31.84 -22.70
C ILE A 9 -0.15 31.91 -21.25
N ARG A 10 0.21 30.89 -20.46
CA ARG A 10 -0.08 30.84 -19.02
C ARG A 10 1.10 30.26 -18.27
N VAL A 11 1.36 30.83 -17.08
CA VAL A 11 2.40 30.35 -16.17
C VAL A 11 1.75 30.09 -14.83
N TYR A 12 1.81 28.84 -14.42
CA TYR A 12 1.26 28.39 -13.15
C TYR A 12 2.41 28.12 -12.18
N THR A 13 2.39 28.79 -11.03
CA THR A 13 3.39 28.58 -9.97
C THR A 13 2.75 28.00 -8.71
N THR A 14 3.58 27.49 -7.81
CA THR A 14 3.14 27.03 -6.49
C THR A 14 2.41 28.16 -5.76
N ALA A 15 1.36 27.80 -5.02
CA ALA A 15 0.51 28.76 -4.31
C ALA A 15 1.35 29.65 -3.36
N TRP A 16 1.05 30.94 -3.31
CA TRP A 16 1.79 31.88 -2.45
C TRP A 16 1.75 31.46 -0.98
N GLY A 17 0.57 31.08 -0.47
CA GLY A 17 0.44 30.60 0.91
C GLY A 17 1.30 29.36 1.20
N TYR A 18 1.48 28.47 0.21
CA TYR A 18 2.35 27.31 0.34
C TYR A 18 3.84 27.70 0.35
N LYS A 19 4.25 28.67 -0.49
CA LYS A 19 5.62 29.24 -0.45
C LYS A 19 5.94 29.83 0.92
N VAL A 20 5.02 30.62 1.48
CA VAL A 20 5.16 31.23 2.80
C VAL A 20 5.23 30.17 3.90
N LEU A 21 4.36 29.16 3.85
CA LEU A 21 4.37 28.06 4.81
C LEU A 21 5.70 27.30 4.80
N VAL A 22 6.20 26.91 3.61
CA VAL A 22 7.47 26.20 3.48
C VAL A 22 8.64 27.08 3.96
N ALA A 23 8.63 28.38 3.63
CA ALA A 23 9.63 29.32 4.12
C ALA A 23 9.63 29.43 5.65
N ALA A 24 8.45 29.55 6.27
CA ALA A 24 8.30 29.62 7.72
C ALA A 24 8.80 28.33 8.40
N VAL A 25 8.44 27.15 7.87
CA VAL A 25 8.92 25.86 8.38
C VAL A 25 10.44 25.74 8.27
N THR A 26 11.04 26.18 7.16
CA THR A 26 12.50 26.17 6.99
C THR A 26 13.20 27.08 8.00
N ILE A 27 12.67 28.28 8.26
CA ILE A 27 13.21 29.22 9.25
C ILE A 27 13.13 28.63 10.67
N VAL A 28 11.97 28.10 11.05
CA VAL A 28 11.78 27.47 12.37
C VAL A 28 12.69 26.24 12.53
N GLY A 29 12.80 25.41 11.49
CA GLY A 29 13.69 24.25 11.49
C GLY A 29 15.16 24.62 11.66
N LEU A 30 15.61 25.71 11.01
CA LEU A 30 16.96 26.24 11.16
C LEU A 30 17.20 26.77 12.58
N ALA A 31 16.27 27.55 13.13
CA ALA A 31 16.38 28.08 14.49
C ALA A 31 16.43 26.95 15.54
N PHE A 32 15.60 25.91 15.37
CA PHE A 32 15.59 24.74 16.24
C PHE A 32 16.89 23.95 16.16
N PHE A 33 17.45 23.76 14.95
CA PHE A 33 18.75 23.11 14.79
C PHE A 33 19.87 23.90 15.48
N LEU A 34 19.93 25.23 15.29
CA LEU A 34 20.93 26.08 15.95
C LEU A 34 20.79 26.04 17.48
N MET A 35 19.56 26.00 18.00
CA MET A 35 19.31 25.85 19.44
C MET A 35 19.83 24.50 19.97
N ILE A 36 19.51 23.39 19.30
CA ILE A 36 20.01 22.06 19.68
C ILE A 36 21.54 22.03 19.64
N LEU A 37 22.13 22.55 18.56
CA LEU A 37 23.57 22.59 18.39
C LEU A 37 24.22 23.41 19.51
N GLY A 38 23.70 24.59 19.82
CA GLY A 38 24.15 25.44 20.93
C GLY A 38 24.11 24.72 22.29
N THR A 39 23.02 24.01 22.59
CA THR A 39 22.90 23.24 23.84
C THR A 39 23.82 22.03 23.89
N ALA A 40 24.08 21.38 22.74
CA ALA A 40 24.98 20.24 22.66
C ALA A 40 26.43 20.70 22.91
N PHE A 41 26.86 21.82 22.32
CA PHE A 41 28.18 22.39 22.54
C PHE A 41 28.34 22.95 23.96
N SER A 42 27.33 23.62 24.51
CA SER A 42 27.40 24.18 25.87
C SER A 42 27.49 23.09 26.96
N ARG A 43 26.83 21.94 26.74
CA ARG A 43 26.89 20.79 27.66
C ARG A 43 28.15 19.93 27.52
N SER A 44 28.82 20.00 26.37
CA SER A 44 30.03 19.20 26.09
C SER A 44 31.34 19.91 26.51
N ALA A 45 31.25 21.12 27.08
CA ALA A 45 32.37 22.02 27.27
C ALA A 45 33.28 21.81 28.51
N PRO A 46 32.97 21.05 29.58
CA PRO A 46 33.97 20.77 30.61
C PRO A 46 34.51 19.33 30.55
N ARG A 47 35.80 19.25 30.15
CA ARG A 47 36.80 18.17 30.37
C ARG A 47 36.40 16.71 30.06
N GLY A 48 36.85 16.24 28.89
CA GLY A 48 37.22 14.84 28.68
C GLY A 48 36.12 13.87 28.22
N ARG A 49 35.01 14.36 27.65
CA ARG A 49 33.94 13.49 27.12
C ARG A 49 33.87 13.47 25.59
N ASP A 50 33.42 12.33 25.10
CA ASP A 50 33.26 11.89 23.73
C ASP A 50 32.47 12.89 22.85
N LEU A 51 33.17 13.53 21.90
CA LEU A 51 32.61 14.51 20.95
C LEU A 51 31.71 13.88 19.88
N THR A 52 31.60 12.54 19.85
CA THR A 52 30.84 11.80 18.85
C THR A 52 29.38 12.25 18.77
N VAL A 53 28.73 12.55 19.89
CA VAL A 53 27.33 13.00 19.90
C VAL A 53 27.14 14.35 19.19
N ALA A 54 28.07 15.29 19.39
CA ALA A 54 28.01 16.60 18.73
C ALA A 54 28.21 16.48 17.22
N TYR A 55 29.14 15.63 16.77
CA TYR A 55 29.36 15.38 15.34
C TYR A 55 28.18 14.66 14.68
N VAL A 56 27.56 13.68 15.36
CA VAL A 56 26.36 13.00 14.85
C VAL A 56 25.20 13.98 14.72
N LEU A 57 24.98 14.85 15.71
CA LEU A 57 23.93 15.88 15.65
C LEU A 57 24.19 16.92 14.54
N LEU A 58 25.45 17.31 14.34
CA LEU A 58 25.85 18.23 13.28
C LEU A 58 25.65 17.59 11.89
N GLY A 59 25.99 16.32 11.72
CA GLY A 59 25.73 15.57 10.49
C GLY A 59 24.24 15.41 10.20
N ALA A 60 23.46 14.97 11.19
CA ALA A 60 22.02 14.79 11.03
C ALA A 60 21.28 16.10 10.73
N GLY A 61 21.64 17.19 11.41
CA GLY A 61 20.98 18.47 11.20
C GLY A 61 21.44 19.22 9.95
N SER A 62 22.69 19.05 9.50
CA SER A 62 23.11 19.55 8.19
C SER A 62 22.36 18.85 7.05
N ALA A 63 22.15 17.53 7.14
CA ALA A 63 21.31 16.79 6.20
C ALA A 63 19.84 17.27 6.22
N MET A 64 19.28 17.55 7.40
CA MET A 64 17.92 18.09 7.54
C MET A 64 17.80 19.49 6.91
N ILE A 65 18.77 20.37 7.14
CA ILE A 65 18.80 21.71 6.52
C ILE A 65 18.93 21.61 5.02
N ALA A 66 19.80 20.73 4.50
CA ALA A 66 19.91 20.50 3.07
C ALA A 66 18.58 20.03 2.46
N CYS A 67 17.85 19.16 3.16
CA CYS A 67 16.51 18.71 2.76
C CYS A 67 15.48 19.87 2.75
N LEU A 68 15.44 20.68 3.82
CA LEU A 68 14.54 21.84 3.89
C LEU A 68 14.86 22.89 2.83
N ALA A 69 16.15 23.17 2.59
CA ALA A 69 16.61 24.05 1.54
C ALA A 69 16.24 23.52 0.15
N TYR A 70 16.35 22.21 -0.09
CA TYR A 70 15.89 21.57 -1.32
C TYR A 70 14.38 21.71 -1.52
N VAL A 71 13.57 21.49 -0.48
CA VAL A 71 12.11 21.66 -0.56
C VAL A 71 11.74 23.13 -0.81
N LEU A 72 12.42 24.08 -0.17
CA LEU A 72 12.23 25.50 -0.40
C LEU A 72 12.58 25.88 -1.84
N ALA A 73 13.80 25.54 -2.30
CA ALA A 73 14.26 25.81 -3.65
C ALA A 73 13.36 25.17 -4.71
N SER A 74 12.90 23.95 -4.49
CA SER A 74 11.98 23.27 -5.40
C SER A 74 10.61 23.94 -5.43
N THR A 75 10.12 24.46 -4.32
CA THR A 75 8.85 25.19 -4.27
C THR A 75 8.90 26.48 -5.09
N PHE A 76 10.01 27.23 -5.04
CA PHE A 76 10.16 28.46 -5.82
C PHE A 76 10.47 28.23 -7.30
N ARG A 77 11.21 27.17 -7.62
CA ARG A 77 11.60 26.87 -9.01
C ARG A 77 10.54 26.07 -9.78
N THR A 78 9.65 25.36 -9.08
CA THR A 78 8.61 24.57 -9.75
C THR A 78 7.57 25.48 -10.38
N ARG A 79 7.51 25.45 -11.71
CA ARG A 79 6.51 26.17 -12.49
C ARG A 79 6.09 25.36 -13.72
N LEU A 80 4.85 25.56 -14.11
CA LEU A 80 4.24 24.95 -15.27
C LEU A 80 3.96 26.05 -16.28
N GLU A 81 4.61 25.96 -17.44
CA GLU A 81 4.48 26.90 -18.54
C GLU A 81 3.65 26.24 -19.63
N VAL A 82 2.56 26.89 -20.02
CA VAL A 82 1.66 26.44 -21.09
C VAL A 82 1.88 27.34 -22.29
N TYR A 83 2.33 26.75 -23.40
CA TYR A 83 2.49 27.39 -24.70
C TYR A 83 1.35 26.97 -25.65
N SER A 84 1.28 27.56 -26.84
CA SER A 84 0.30 27.19 -27.86
C SER A 84 0.50 25.77 -28.39
N ASP A 85 1.76 25.33 -28.48
CA ASP A 85 2.20 24.09 -29.10
C ASP A 85 2.74 23.06 -28.11
N ARG A 86 2.99 23.43 -26.85
CA ARG A 86 3.64 22.57 -25.84
C ARG A 86 3.32 22.94 -24.40
N ILE A 87 3.56 22.00 -23.50
CA ILE A 87 3.50 22.19 -22.05
C ILE A 87 4.85 21.83 -21.46
N ARG A 88 5.41 22.74 -20.69
CA ARG A 88 6.71 22.59 -20.03
C ARG A 88 6.54 22.59 -18.53
N TYR A 89 6.99 21.53 -17.88
CA TYR A 89 7.00 21.38 -16.45
C TYR A 89 8.43 21.45 -15.92
N ILE A 90 8.78 22.58 -15.32
CA ILE A 90 10.11 22.87 -14.79
C ILE A 90 10.13 22.45 -13.33
N ARG A 91 11.08 21.58 -12.97
CA ARG A 91 11.37 21.17 -11.59
C ARG A 91 12.79 21.60 -11.21
N LEU A 92 13.14 21.43 -9.94
CA LEU A 92 14.47 21.78 -9.44
C LEU A 92 15.61 21.02 -10.15
N LEU A 93 15.41 19.73 -10.41
CA LEU A 93 16.43 18.81 -10.99
C LEU A 93 16.13 18.40 -12.43
N GLY A 94 15.28 19.15 -13.15
CA GLY A 94 15.04 18.86 -14.56
C GLY A 94 13.77 19.49 -15.11
N THR A 95 13.70 19.57 -16.43
CA THR A 95 12.55 20.09 -17.17
C THR A 95 11.96 18.95 -18.00
N LYS A 96 10.64 18.74 -17.87
CA LYS A 96 9.89 17.85 -18.75
C LYS A 96 9.09 18.70 -19.74
N GLU A 97 9.10 18.30 -20.99
CA GLU A 97 8.36 19.00 -22.05
C GLU A 97 7.59 17.99 -22.88
N ILE A 98 6.33 18.29 -23.16
CA ILE A 98 5.47 17.50 -24.05
C ILE A 98 4.77 18.45 -25.01
N ARG A 99 4.77 18.10 -26.30
CA ARG A 99 4.05 18.84 -27.34
C ARG A 99 2.54 18.59 -27.24
N MET A 100 1.73 19.60 -27.53
CA MET A 100 0.27 19.55 -27.38
C MET A 100 -0.38 18.48 -28.27
N ASP A 101 0.13 18.29 -29.49
CA ASP A 101 -0.28 17.26 -30.44
C ASP A 101 0.06 15.84 -29.98
N ALA A 102 1.11 15.70 -29.18
CA ALA A 102 1.55 14.44 -28.59
C ALA A 102 0.77 14.08 -27.30
N ILE A 103 -0.08 14.97 -26.77
CA ILE A 103 -0.92 14.68 -25.61
C ILE A 103 -2.15 13.90 -26.08
N ARG A 104 -2.39 12.73 -25.47
CA ARG A 104 -3.62 11.95 -25.70
C ARG A 104 -4.80 12.55 -24.93
N GLY A 105 -4.53 13.00 -23.71
CA GLY A 105 -5.50 13.65 -22.83
C GLY A 105 -4.97 13.75 -21.40
N PHE A 106 -5.86 13.99 -20.45
CA PHE A 106 -5.51 14.06 -19.03
C PHE A 106 -6.32 13.07 -18.19
N ARG A 107 -5.73 12.68 -17.05
CA ARG A 107 -6.37 11.88 -16.00
C ARG A 107 -6.31 12.59 -14.66
N MET A 108 -7.37 12.46 -13.87
CA MET A 108 -7.45 13.03 -12.53
C MET A 108 -7.17 11.95 -11.50
N VAL A 109 -6.03 12.05 -10.81
CA VAL A 109 -5.65 11.11 -9.76
C VAL A 109 -5.89 11.77 -8.42
N THR A 110 -6.76 11.18 -7.61
CA THR A 110 -7.01 11.64 -6.22
C THR A 110 -6.39 10.64 -5.26
N THR A 111 -5.31 11.03 -4.56
CA THR A 111 -4.65 10.18 -3.57
C THR A 111 -4.75 10.83 -2.19
N GLN A 112 -5.58 10.25 -1.31
CA GLN A 112 -5.73 10.50 0.15
C GLN A 112 -5.89 11.95 0.66
N ASN A 113 -5.72 12.98 -0.17
CA ASN A 113 -5.96 14.43 0.01
C ASN A 113 -5.23 15.29 -1.04
N ARG A 114 -4.52 14.67 -1.99
CA ARG A 114 -3.86 15.36 -3.10
C ARG A 114 -4.55 14.98 -4.40
N GLU A 115 -5.12 15.98 -5.06
CA GLU A 115 -5.51 15.85 -6.46
C GLU A 115 -4.28 16.16 -7.32
N ALA A 116 -4.02 15.31 -8.31
CA ALA A 116 -3.00 15.52 -9.32
C ALA A 116 -3.61 15.32 -10.70
N LEU A 117 -3.25 16.20 -11.62
CA LEU A 117 -3.61 16.07 -13.02
C LEU A 117 -2.42 15.45 -13.74
N THR A 118 -2.62 14.29 -14.35
CA THR A 118 -1.58 13.60 -15.13
C THR A 118 -1.88 13.75 -16.60
N LEU A 119 -0.96 14.37 -17.33
CA LEU A 119 -0.98 14.44 -18.78
C LEU A 119 -0.42 13.14 -19.35
N VAL A 120 -1.23 12.44 -20.14
CA VAL A 120 -0.87 11.15 -20.73
C VAL A 120 -0.47 11.38 -22.19
N PRO A 121 0.77 11.05 -22.59
CA PRO A 121 1.20 11.15 -23.98
C PRO A 121 0.58 10.04 -24.83
N LYS A 122 0.51 10.25 -26.15
CA LYS A 122 0.06 9.26 -27.13
C LYS A 122 1.05 8.11 -27.26
N ASP A 123 2.35 8.42 -27.18
CA ASP A 123 3.43 7.44 -27.23
C ASP A 123 3.79 6.96 -25.82
N PRO A 124 3.70 5.66 -25.51
CA PRO A 124 4.09 5.09 -24.21
C PRO A 124 5.59 5.21 -23.89
N ALA A 125 6.45 5.46 -24.89
CA ALA A 125 7.88 5.73 -24.65
C ALA A 125 8.12 7.12 -24.03
N VAL A 126 7.17 8.06 -24.18
CA VAL A 126 7.26 9.39 -23.57
C VAL A 126 6.74 9.32 -22.13
N PRO A 127 7.50 9.80 -21.12
CA PRO A 127 7.05 9.75 -19.74
C PRO A 127 5.91 10.74 -19.48
N SER A 128 4.88 10.29 -18.79
CA SER A 128 3.76 11.16 -18.38
C SER A 128 4.22 12.31 -17.46
N ILE A 129 3.48 13.42 -17.54
CA ILE A 129 3.69 14.57 -16.65
C ILE A 129 2.57 14.58 -15.62
N GLY A 130 2.90 14.11 -14.41
CA GLY A 130 2.08 14.31 -13.22
C GLY A 130 2.28 15.71 -12.65
N ILE A 131 1.21 16.47 -12.58
CA ILE A 131 1.15 17.84 -12.06
C ILE A 131 0.38 17.77 -10.74
N ALA A 132 1.08 17.99 -9.62
CA ALA A 132 0.42 18.12 -8.33
C ALA A 132 -0.38 19.43 -8.31
N LEU A 133 -1.65 19.38 -7.92
CA LEU A 133 -2.52 20.58 -7.86
C LEU A 133 -2.25 21.44 -6.61
N THR A 134 -1.00 21.50 -6.15
CA THR A 134 -0.49 22.48 -5.16
C THR A 134 -0.15 23.84 -5.79
N ILE A 135 -0.47 23.98 -7.08
CA ILE A 135 -0.41 25.20 -7.86
C ILE A 135 -1.50 26.18 -7.38
N GLY A 136 -1.18 27.48 -7.32
CA GLY A 136 -2.10 28.53 -6.83
C GLY A 136 -3.44 28.55 -7.57
N ASP A 137 -3.41 28.45 -8.90
CA ASP A 137 -4.60 28.53 -9.75
C ASP A 137 -5.07 27.14 -10.23
N LYS A 138 -5.17 26.19 -9.30
CA LYS A 138 -5.66 24.81 -9.54
C LYS A 138 -6.91 24.78 -10.42
N LYS A 139 -7.93 25.59 -10.08
CA LYS A 139 -9.24 25.55 -10.75
C LYS A 139 -9.12 25.99 -12.20
N ASP A 140 -8.38 27.07 -12.46
CA ASP A 140 -8.16 27.59 -13.81
C ASP A 140 -7.39 26.59 -14.68
N PHE A 141 -6.37 25.91 -14.14
CA PHE A 141 -5.66 24.88 -14.90
C PHE A 141 -6.52 23.66 -15.23
N VAL A 142 -7.34 23.19 -14.28
CA VAL A 142 -8.26 22.07 -14.50
C VAL A 142 -9.34 22.44 -15.53
N GLU A 143 -9.86 23.66 -15.47
CA GLU A 143 -10.84 24.16 -16.43
C GLU A 143 -10.22 24.34 -17.82
N TRP A 144 -9.02 24.91 -17.90
CA TRP A 144 -8.24 25.01 -19.14
C TRP A 144 -8.00 23.63 -19.75
N ALA A 145 -7.59 22.65 -18.95
CA ALA A 145 -7.38 21.28 -19.39
C ALA A 145 -8.70 20.65 -19.88
N GLY A 146 -9.80 20.83 -19.15
CA GLY A 146 -11.12 20.32 -19.54
C GLY A 146 -11.67 20.92 -20.84
N ARG A 147 -11.31 22.17 -21.17
CA ARG A 147 -11.72 22.83 -22.43
C ARG A 147 -10.87 22.43 -23.63
N ARG A 148 -9.59 22.08 -23.43
CA ARG A 148 -8.62 21.87 -24.53
C ARG A 148 -8.16 20.44 -24.71
N LEU A 149 -8.24 19.62 -23.68
CA LEU A 149 -7.77 18.24 -23.67
C LEU A 149 -8.92 17.31 -23.33
N THR A 150 -8.89 16.11 -23.90
CA THR A 150 -9.87 15.08 -23.59
C THR A 150 -9.63 14.53 -22.18
N ASN A 151 -10.67 14.54 -21.35
CA ASN A 151 -10.65 13.80 -20.09
C ASN A 151 -10.74 12.30 -20.42
N LEU A 152 -9.62 11.61 -20.27
CA LEU A 152 -9.51 10.20 -20.64
C LEU A 152 -10.35 9.33 -19.70
N ASP A 153 -10.46 9.68 -18.42
CA ASP A 153 -11.25 8.92 -17.45
C ASP A 153 -12.76 9.00 -17.77
N GLU A 154 -13.23 10.18 -18.20
CA GLU A 154 -14.62 10.33 -18.66
C GLU A 154 -14.87 9.61 -19.98
N THR A 155 -13.97 9.78 -20.95
CA THR A 155 -14.14 9.19 -22.29
C THR A 155 -14.10 7.67 -22.23
N GLU A 156 -13.14 7.08 -21.51
CA GLU A 156 -13.07 5.63 -21.26
C GLU A 156 -14.33 5.15 -20.53
N PHE A 157 -14.84 5.88 -19.54
CA PHE A 157 -16.08 5.52 -18.85
C PHE A 157 -17.28 5.49 -19.79
N GLN A 158 -17.41 6.49 -20.67
CA GLN A 158 -18.51 6.55 -21.65
C GLN A 158 -18.37 5.44 -22.71
N GLU A 159 -17.16 5.14 -23.17
CA GLU A 159 -16.88 4.02 -24.08
C GLU A 159 -17.22 2.68 -23.42
N GLU A 160 -16.74 2.44 -22.19
CA GLU A 160 -17.06 1.23 -21.42
C GLU A 160 -18.58 1.10 -21.17
N MET A 161 -19.28 2.22 -20.93
CA MET A 161 -20.74 2.23 -20.75
C MET A 161 -21.46 1.86 -22.04
N LYS A 162 -21.03 2.41 -23.19
CA LYS A 162 -21.59 2.05 -24.51
C LYS A 162 -21.35 0.59 -24.83
N GLU A 163 -20.16 0.07 -24.56
CA GLU A 163 -19.83 -1.34 -24.73
C GLU A 163 -20.72 -2.21 -23.85
N ALA A 164 -20.86 -1.86 -22.56
CA ALA A 164 -21.70 -2.60 -21.62
C ALA A 164 -23.19 -2.55 -22.01
N LEU A 165 -23.70 -1.42 -22.50
CA LEU A 165 -25.08 -1.32 -23.00
C LEU A 165 -25.26 -2.00 -24.35
N GLY A 166 -24.19 -2.23 -25.12
CA GLY A 166 -24.21 -2.99 -26.37
C GLY A 166 -24.18 -4.51 -26.16
N ASP A 167 -23.81 -4.99 -24.99
CA ASP A 167 -23.65 -6.41 -24.71
C ASP A 167 -25.02 -7.12 -24.55
N ALA A 168 -25.37 -7.93 -25.55
CA ALA A 168 -26.59 -8.73 -25.55
C ALA A 168 -26.61 -9.82 -24.46
N ALA A 169 -25.46 -10.21 -23.89
CA ALA A 169 -25.39 -11.18 -22.81
C ALA A 169 -25.96 -10.64 -21.47
N LEU A 170 -26.05 -9.31 -21.33
CA LEU A 170 -26.54 -8.63 -20.13
C LEU A 170 -28.06 -8.42 -20.11
N GLY A 171 -28.73 -8.54 -21.25
CA GLY A 171 -30.18 -8.34 -21.37
C GLY A 171 -30.62 -8.12 -22.82
N SER A 172 -31.91 -8.37 -23.07
CA SER A 172 -32.52 -8.18 -24.39
C SER A 172 -32.84 -6.71 -24.68
N THR A 173 -33.15 -5.94 -23.64
CA THR A 173 -33.43 -4.50 -23.70
C THR A 173 -32.36 -3.67 -22.98
N GLU A 174 -32.24 -2.39 -23.33
CA GLU A 174 -31.32 -1.46 -22.65
C GLU A 174 -31.67 -1.32 -21.15
N GLU A 175 -32.96 -1.33 -20.80
CA GLU A 175 -33.43 -1.31 -19.41
C GLU A 175 -32.97 -2.55 -18.63
N GLU A 176 -33.07 -3.74 -19.21
CA GLU A 176 -32.58 -4.97 -18.59
C GLU A 176 -31.05 -4.93 -18.36
N ARG A 177 -30.30 -4.44 -19.34
CA ARG A 177 -28.82 -4.30 -19.26
C ARG A 177 -28.43 -3.33 -18.15
N THR A 178 -29.07 -2.16 -18.08
CA THR A 178 -28.80 -1.17 -17.00
C THR A 178 -29.14 -1.73 -15.62
N LEU A 179 -30.23 -2.47 -15.48
CA LEU A 179 -30.63 -3.09 -14.21
C LEU A 179 -29.67 -4.22 -13.80
N ALA A 180 -29.14 -5.00 -14.76
CA ALA A 180 -28.08 -5.98 -14.51
C ALA A 180 -26.80 -5.31 -13.99
N LEU A 181 -26.33 -4.23 -14.64
CA LEU A 181 -25.17 -3.45 -14.19
C LEU A 181 -25.38 -2.84 -12.79
N ARG A 182 -26.57 -2.30 -12.51
CA ARG A 182 -26.90 -1.77 -11.17
C ARG A 182 -26.89 -2.84 -10.09
N ARG A 183 -27.41 -4.04 -10.37
CA ARG A 183 -27.36 -5.19 -9.45
C ARG A 183 -25.92 -5.63 -9.20
N ALA A 184 -25.11 -5.76 -10.25
CA ALA A 184 -23.69 -6.06 -10.15
C ALA A 184 -22.96 -5.01 -9.28
N LYS A 185 -23.25 -3.72 -9.47
CA LYS A 185 -22.67 -2.64 -8.66
C LYS A 185 -23.01 -2.73 -7.19
N ARG A 186 -24.29 -2.96 -6.86
CA ARG A 186 -24.72 -3.15 -5.46
C ARG A 186 -24.04 -4.37 -4.85
N TRP A 187 -23.92 -5.46 -5.59
CA TRP A 187 -23.24 -6.67 -5.14
C TRP A 187 -21.74 -6.47 -4.91
N ALA A 188 -21.02 -5.86 -5.85
CA ALA A 188 -19.60 -5.53 -5.70
C ALA A 188 -19.35 -4.59 -4.53
N THR A 189 -20.24 -3.61 -4.32
CA THR A 189 -20.18 -2.69 -3.18
C THR A 189 -20.39 -3.45 -1.88
N CYS A 190 -21.39 -4.33 -1.81
CA CYS A 190 -21.63 -5.20 -0.66
C CYS A 190 -20.40 -6.06 -0.35
N LEU A 191 -19.85 -6.77 -1.34
CA LEU A 191 -18.64 -7.58 -1.17
C LEU A 191 -17.44 -6.74 -0.70
N SER A 192 -17.27 -5.53 -1.23
CA SER A 192 -16.17 -4.65 -0.82
C SER A 192 -16.36 -4.15 0.61
N VAL A 193 -17.57 -3.73 0.99
CA VAL A 193 -17.89 -3.31 2.36
C VAL A 193 -17.73 -4.47 3.35
N VAL A 194 -18.24 -5.66 3.01
CA VAL A 194 -18.10 -6.86 3.84
C VAL A 194 -16.63 -7.27 3.94
N GLY A 195 -15.90 -7.32 2.83
CA GLY A 195 -14.48 -7.66 2.80
C GLY A 195 -13.63 -6.70 3.63
N THR A 196 -13.84 -5.39 3.47
CA THR A 196 -13.19 -4.37 4.31
C THR A 196 -13.61 -4.47 5.77
N GLY A 197 -14.90 -4.68 6.05
CA GLY A 197 -15.42 -4.83 7.41
C GLY A 197 -14.82 -6.03 8.14
N VAL A 198 -14.74 -7.19 7.48
CA VAL A 198 -14.11 -8.40 8.03
C VAL A 198 -12.59 -8.21 8.19
N ALA A 199 -11.92 -7.58 7.23
CA ALA A 199 -10.50 -7.24 7.35
C ALA A 199 -10.22 -6.32 8.56
N LEU A 200 -11.05 -5.29 8.76
CA LEU A 200 -10.95 -4.39 9.92
C LEU A 200 -11.28 -5.10 11.23
N TRP A 201 -12.30 -5.96 11.24
CA TRP A 201 -12.65 -6.77 12.41
C TRP A 201 -11.48 -7.69 12.80
N ALA A 202 -10.92 -8.41 11.84
CA ALA A 202 -9.74 -9.23 12.04
C ALA A 202 -8.55 -8.40 12.52
N TYR A 203 -8.35 -7.18 12.03
CA TYR A 203 -7.21 -6.35 12.43
C TYR A 203 -7.35 -5.76 13.84
N ILE A 204 -8.50 -5.16 14.15
CA ILE A 204 -8.70 -4.37 15.38
C ILE A 204 -8.97 -5.29 16.58
N LYS A 205 -9.90 -6.23 16.45
CA LYS A 205 -10.32 -7.09 17.55
C LYS A 205 -10.88 -8.41 16.99
N PRO A 206 -10.03 -9.43 16.78
CA PRO A 206 -10.41 -10.67 16.13
C PRO A 206 -11.15 -11.59 17.11
N THR A 207 -12.22 -11.13 17.75
CA THR A 207 -12.99 -11.93 18.70
C THR A 207 -14.41 -12.10 18.19
N PRO A 208 -14.91 -13.34 17.99
CA PRO A 208 -14.19 -14.62 18.11
C PRO A 208 -13.22 -14.88 16.93
N TYR A 209 -12.01 -15.36 17.24
CA TYR A 209 -10.90 -15.44 16.28
C TYR A 209 -11.17 -16.38 15.12
N GLU A 210 -11.71 -17.56 15.42
CA GLU A 210 -12.03 -18.59 14.42
C GLU A 210 -12.99 -18.09 13.35
N TYR A 211 -14.03 -17.35 13.72
CA TYR A 211 -14.98 -16.79 12.76
C TYR A 211 -14.39 -15.67 11.93
N ALA A 212 -13.53 -14.82 12.51
CA ALA A 212 -12.86 -13.75 11.77
C ALA A 212 -11.94 -14.34 10.68
N ILE A 213 -11.12 -15.32 11.05
CA ILE A 213 -10.21 -15.98 10.10
C ILE A 213 -10.98 -16.83 9.09
N GLY A 214 -12.01 -17.57 9.53
CA GLY A 214 -12.88 -18.34 8.64
C GLY A 214 -13.57 -17.46 7.59
N ALA A 215 -14.07 -16.29 7.99
CA ALA A 215 -14.65 -15.32 7.06
C ALA A 215 -13.61 -14.81 6.04
N LEU A 216 -12.38 -14.51 6.47
CA LEU A 216 -11.29 -14.11 5.58
C LEU A 216 -10.87 -15.21 4.60
N ILE A 217 -11.03 -16.49 4.96
CA ILE A 217 -10.77 -17.63 4.07
C ILE A 217 -11.90 -17.79 3.05
N VAL A 218 -13.16 -17.66 3.46
CA VAL A 218 -14.33 -17.93 2.59
C VAL A 218 -14.62 -16.78 1.61
N LEU A 219 -14.40 -15.52 2.03
CA LEU A 219 -14.76 -14.35 1.22
C LEU A 219 -14.04 -14.28 -0.14
N PRO A 220 -12.73 -14.51 -0.26
CA PRO A 220 -12.05 -14.38 -1.56
C PRO A 220 -12.52 -15.39 -2.61
N PRO A 221 -12.62 -16.71 -2.33
CA PRO A 221 -13.21 -17.66 -3.27
C PRO A 221 -14.67 -17.33 -3.61
N ALA A 222 -15.47 -16.90 -2.63
CA ALA A 222 -16.86 -16.50 -2.86
C ALA A 222 -16.97 -15.27 -3.78
N ALA A 223 -16.08 -14.29 -3.60
CA ALA A 223 -16.00 -13.11 -4.46
C ALA A 223 -15.62 -13.47 -5.90
N LEU A 224 -14.64 -14.36 -6.10
CA LEU A 224 -14.29 -14.87 -7.44
C LEU A 224 -15.42 -15.68 -8.07
N ALA A 225 -16.07 -16.57 -7.30
CA ALA A 225 -17.22 -17.33 -7.78
C ALA A 225 -18.38 -16.41 -8.20
N SER A 226 -18.54 -15.26 -7.51
CA SER A 226 -19.56 -14.26 -7.86
C SER A 226 -19.43 -13.70 -9.28
N LEU A 227 -18.22 -13.66 -9.84
CA LEU A 227 -17.98 -13.22 -11.22
C LEU A 227 -18.76 -14.06 -12.24
N ARG A 228 -18.95 -15.36 -11.97
CA ARG A 228 -19.68 -16.28 -12.86
C ARG A 228 -21.18 -15.99 -12.90
N PHE A 229 -21.76 -15.52 -11.80
CA PHE A 229 -23.20 -15.26 -11.70
C PHE A 229 -23.59 -13.97 -12.41
N PHE A 230 -22.69 -12.99 -12.50
CA PHE A 230 -22.96 -11.69 -13.09
C PHE A 230 -22.50 -11.54 -14.55
N ARG A 231 -22.28 -12.64 -15.28
CA ARG A 231 -22.12 -12.72 -16.77
C ARG A 231 -21.44 -11.50 -17.44
N GLY A 232 -20.29 -11.07 -16.92
CA GLY A 232 -19.50 -9.95 -17.49
C GLY A 232 -19.80 -8.54 -16.95
N ALA A 233 -20.88 -8.36 -16.18
CA ALA A 233 -21.20 -7.11 -15.46
C ALA A 233 -20.28 -6.87 -14.25
N LEU A 234 -19.77 -7.94 -13.64
CA LEU A 234 -18.69 -7.88 -12.66
C LEU A 234 -17.36 -8.19 -13.34
N ARG A 235 -16.34 -7.38 -13.06
CA ARG A 235 -14.98 -7.58 -13.56
C ARG A 235 -13.97 -7.43 -12.43
N PHE A 236 -12.78 -7.97 -12.63
CA PHE A 236 -11.66 -7.69 -11.74
C PHE A 236 -11.05 -6.33 -12.11
N GLU A 237 -11.61 -5.26 -11.55
CA GLU A 237 -11.24 -3.89 -11.87
C GLU A 237 -10.88 -3.11 -10.60
N TRP A 238 -9.82 -2.29 -10.68
CA TRP A 238 -9.35 -1.42 -9.59
C TRP A 238 -9.67 0.06 -9.87
N LYS A 239 -10.01 0.41 -11.12
CA LYS A 239 -10.40 1.77 -11.49
C LYS A 239 -11.56 2.27 -10.61
N ALA A 240 -11.35 3.41 -9.95
CA ALA A 240 -12.39 4.06 -9.15
C ALA A 240 -13.60 4.51 -10.00
N ARG A 241 -13.39 4.74 -11.30
CA ARG A 241 -14.42 5.16 -12.25
C ARG A 241 -14.38 4.26 -13.49
N SER A 242 -15.14 3.17 -13.44
CA SER A 242 -15.39 2.25 -14.56
C SER A 242 -16.90 2.00 -14.69
N ALA A 243 -17.35 1.68 -15.90
CA ALA A 243 -18.74 1.27 -16.12
C ALA A 243 -19.03 -0.11 -15.46
N TYR A 244 -17.99 -0.94 -15.36
CA TYR A 244 -18.05 -2.25 -14.70
C TYR A 244 -17.79 -2.13 -13.21
N SER A 245 -18.35 -3.06 -12.45
CA SER A 245 -18.19 -3.08 -11.00
C SER A 245 -17.04 -4.01 -10.60
N GLY A 246 -16.06 -3.44 -9.90
CA GLY A 246 -14.83 -4.12 -9.51
C GLY A 246 -14.93 -4.84 -8.17
N ILE A 247 -14.45 -6.08 -8.10
CA ILE A 247 -14.32 -6.85 -6.84
C ILE A 247 -12.91 -6.79 -6.23
N ALA A 248 -11.96 -6.12 -6.89
CA ALA A 248 -10.57 -6.12 -6.49
C ALA A 248 -10.31 -5.58 -5.07
N PRO A 249 -11.00 -4.53 -4.58
CA PRO A 249 -10.84 -4.07 -3.20
C PRO A 249 -11.19 -5.15 -2.17
N ALA A 250 -12.32 -5.85 -2.38
CA ALA A 250 -12.76 -6.93 -1.50
C ALA A 250 -11.67 -7.99 -1.36
N LEU A 251 -11.14 -8.47 -2.50
CA LEU A 251 -10.08 -9.48 -2.57
C LEU A 251 -8.77 -9.00 -1.92
N CYS A 252 -8.30 -7.81 -2.27
CA CYS A 252 -7.04 -7.29 -1.78
C CYS A 252 -7.05 -7.10 -0.25
N TYR A 253 -8.13 -6.52 0.30
CA TYR A 253 -8.23 -6.28 1.73
C TYR A 253 -8.39 -7.58 2.52
N SER A 254 -9.20 -8.53 2.06
CA SER A 254 -9.37 -9.81 2.76
C SER A 254 -8.11 -10.67 2.71
N CYS A 255 -7.49 -10.81 1.53
CA CYS A 255 -6.28 -11.63 1.38
C CYS A 255 -5.09 -10.99 2.10
N GLY A 256 -4.96 -9.66 2.03
CA GLY A 256 -3.92 -8.92 2.76
C GLY A 256 -4.07 -9.04 4.27
N ALA A 257 -5.29 -8.91 4.80
CA ALA A 257 -5.56 -9.08 6.22
C ALA A 257 -5.29 -10.52 6.69
N LEU A 258 -5.67 -11.53 5.90
CA LEU A 258 -5.42 -12.94 6.20
C LEU A 258 -3.92 -13.24 6.25
N ALA A 259 -3.16 -12.77 5.27
CA ALA A 259 -1.70 -12.94 5.23
C ALA A 259 -1.02 -12.22 6.40
N LEU A 260 -1.45 -11.00 6.71
CA LEU A 260 -0.91 -10.24 7.83
C LEU A 260 -1.18 -10.95 9.16
N ARG A 261 -2.39 -11.49 9.36
CA ARG A 261 -2.73 -12.28 10.54
C ARG A 261 -1.89 -13.53 10.65
N ALA A 262 -1.78 -14.30 9.57
CA ALA A 262 -0.92 -15.47 9.53
C ALA A 262 0.54 -15.16 9.92
N PHE A 263 1.06 -14.01 9.49
CA PHE A 263 2.41 -13.57 9.81
C PHE A 263 2.57 -13.14 11.28
N GLN A 264 1.56 -12.47 11.86
CA GLN A 264 1.64 -11.92 13.22
C GLN A 264 1.30 -12.93 14.31
N ASP A 265 0.37 -13.84 14.04
CA ASP A 265 -0.21 -14.69 15.07
C ASP A 265 0.59 -15.99 15.27
N TRP A 266 1.39 -16.41 14.28
CA TRP A 266 2.04 -17.74 14.30
C TRP A 266 3.56 -17.65 14.18
N ASN A 267 4.27 -18.14 15.20
CA ASN A 267 5.72 -18.28 15.16
C ASN A 267 6.13 -19.63 14.56
N ILE A 268 6.28 -19.67 13.24
CA ILE A 268 6.68 -20.89 12.52
C ILE A 268 8.12 -21.27 12.85
N LEU A 269 8.32 -22.53 13.24
CA LEU A 269 9.61 -23.08 13.63
C LEU A 269 10.40 -23.54 12.40
N GLU A 270 9.77 -24.36 11.57
CA GLU A 270 10.31 -25.03 10.39
C GLU A 270 9.34 -24.89 9.21
N TRP A 271 9.89 -24.78 8.00
CA TRP A 271 9.13 -24.47 6.78
C TRP A 271 9.07 -25.65 5.79
N ASP A 272 9.59 -26.82 6.15
CA ASP A 272 9.79 -27.94 5.22
C ASP A 272 8.46 -28.42 4.58
N ASN A 273 7.40 -28.51 5.38
CA ASN A 273 6.08 -28.95 4.92
C ASN A 273 5.18 -27.80 4.41
N PHE A 274 5.64 -26.55 4.49
CA PHE A 274 4.86 -25.40 4.04
C PHE A 274 4.64 -25.41 2.53
N GLY A 275 5.66 -25.78 1.74
CA GLY A 275 5.66 -25.65 0.29
C GLY A 275 4.48 -26.36 -0.40
N TYR A 276 4.23 -27.62 -0.07
CA TYR A 276 3.16 -28.40 -0.72
C TYR A 276 1.77 -27.85 -0.42
N SER A 277 1.49 -27.54 0.85
CA SER A 277 0.21 -26.98 1.28
C SER A 277 -0.03 -25.59 0.68
N PHE A 278 1.00 -24.75 0.68
CA PHE A 278 0.96 -23.42 0.06
C PHE A 278 0.68 -23.50 -1.43
N ILE A 279 1.43 -24.33 -2.18
CA ILE A 279 1.27 -24.49 -3.63
C ILE A 279 -0.13 -24.99 -3.96
N ALA A 280 -0.67 -25.96 -3.20
CA ALA A 280 -2.01 -26.48 -3.44
C ALA A 280 -3.09 -25.38 -3.29
N VAL A 281 -3.07 -24.61 -2.20
CA VAL A 281 -4.04 -23.52 -1.98
C VAL A 281 -3.84 -22.38 -2.98
N PHE A 282 -2.60 -22.02 -3.25
CA PHE A 282 -2.25 -21.00 -4.24
C PHE A 282 -2.76 -21.37 -5.62
N LEU A 283 -2.46 -22.58 -6.12
CA LEU A 283 -2.89 -23.05 -7.44
C LEU A 283 -4.41 -23.16 -7.53
N GLY A 284 -5.08 -23.61 -6.46
CA GLY A 284 -6.55 -23.64 -6.41
C GLY A 284 -7.16 -22.25 -6.57
N MET A 285 -6.66 -21.27 -5.82
CA MET A 285 -7.11 -19.88 -5.91
C MET A 285 -6.74 -19.23 -7.26
N TRP A 286 -5.55 -19.51 -7.77
CA TRP A 286 -5.06 -19.04 -9.07
C TRP A 286 -5.89 -19.60 -10.23
N PHE A 287 -6.23 -20.88 -10.18
CA PHE A 287 -7.12 -21.51 -11.14
C PHE A 287 -8.51 -20.86 -11.13
N LEU A 288 -9.11 -20.65 -9.95
CA LEU A 288 -10.38 -19.92 -9.82
C LEU A 288 -10.28 -18.50 -10.39
N ALA A 289 -9.18 -17.80 -10.17
CA ALA A 289 -8.97 -16.46 -10.69
C ALA A 289 -8.89 -16.45 -12.22
N ILE A 290 -8.13 -17.35 -12.84
CA ILE A 290 -8.01 -17.44 -14.31
C ILE A 290 -9.35 -17.82 -14.94
N MET A 291 -10.04 -18.81 -14.36
CA MET A 291 -11.34 -19.29 -14.86
C MET A 291 -12.41 -18.19 -14.86
N HIS A 292 -12.30 -17.20 -13.97
CA HIS A 292 -13.36 -16.21 -13.76
C HIS A 292 -12.98 -14.76 -14.11
N ALA A 293 -11.70 -14.42 -14.25
CA ALA A 293 -11.25 -13.06 -14.56
C ALA A 293 -11.45 -12.63 -16.03
N GLY A 294 -11.92 -13.53 -16.91
CA GLY A 294 -12.12 -13.26 -18.33
C GLY A 294 -10.83 -12.86 -19.03
N ASP A 295 -10.86 -11.93 -20.00
CA ASP A 295 -9.63 -11.46 -20.66
C ASP A 295 -8.80 -10.47 -19.82
N THR A 296 -9.31 -10.04 -18.66
CA THR A 296 -8.68 -9.01 -17.82
C THR A 296 -7.34 -9.47 -17.26
N TRP A 297 -7.16 -10.76 -16.96
CA TRP A 297 -5.90 -11.29 -16.43
C TRP A 297 -4.78 -11.29 -17.48
N ARG A 298 -5.08 -11.16 -18.78
CA ARG A 298 -4.05 -11.09 -19.84
C ARG A 298 -3.27 -9.78 -19.79
N LYS A 299 -3.76 -8.77 -19.09
CA LYS A 299 -3.03 -7.52 -18.84
C LYS A 299 -1.98 -7.77 -17.75
N ILE A 300 -0.70 -7.61 -18.09
CA ILE A 300 0.44 -7.81 -17.18
C ILE A 300 0.24 -7.22 -15.76
N PRO A 301 -0.15 -5.94 -15.58
CA PRO A 301 -0.31 -5.39 -14.23
C PRO A 301 -1.43 -6.07 -13.44
N THR A 302 -2.52 -6.46 -14.11
CA THR A 302 -3.62 -7.19 -13.50
C THR A 302 -3.22 -8.62 -13.15
N ALA A 303 -2.47 -9.29 -14.02
CA ALA A 303 -1.92 -10.63 -13.77
C ALA A 303 -1.02 -10.63 -12.52
N LEU A 304 -0.11 -9.66 -12.41
CA LEU A 304 0.80 -9.53 -11.28
C LEU A 304 0.05 -9.24 -9.98
N LEU A 305 -0.96 -8.37 -10.02
CA LEU A 305 -1.81 -8.11 -8.85
C LEU A 305 -2.56 -9.37 -8.42
N LEU A 306 -3.22 -10.07 -9.35
CA LEU A 306 -3.90 -11.33 -9.07
C LEU A 306 -2.94 -12.37 -8.49
N PHE A 307 -1.72 -12.45 -9.01
CA PHE A 307 -0.71 -13.40 -8.56
C PHE A 307 -0.33 -13.11 -7.10
N GLY A 308 -0.05 -11.85 -6.80
CA GLY A 308 0.23 -11.40 -5.43
C GLY A 308 -0.93 -11.65 -4.47
N VAL A 309 -2.18 -11.41 -4.90
CA VAL A 309 -3.38 -11.68 -4.09
C VAL A 309 -3.57 -13.18 -3.84
N CYS A 310 -3.37 -14.02 -4.85
CA CYS A 310 -3.45 -15.48 -4.69
C CYS A 310 -2.33 -16.01 -3.79
N ALA A 311 -1.12 -15.47 -3.89
CA ALA A 311 0.00 -15.82 -3.02
C ALA A 311 -0.26 -15.41 -1.58
N ALA A 312 -0.77 -14.19 -1.34
CA ALA A 312 -1.16 -13.74 -0.01
C ALA A 312 -2.26 -14.64 0.59
N TYR A 313 -3.27 -14.99 -0.22
CA TYR A 313 -4.33 -15.92 0.18
C TYR A 313 -3.79 -17.31 0.52
N GLY A 314 -2.91 -17.87 -0.33
CA GLY A 314 -2.28 -19.16 -0.13
C GLY A 314 -1.49 -19.20 1.18
N TYR A 315 -0.60 -18.23 1.39
CA TYR A 315 0.19 -18.11 2.61
C TYR A 315 -0.71 -18.00 3.85
N GLY A 316 -1.65 -17.04 3.81
CA GLY A 316 -2.53 -16.75 4.92
C GLY A 316 -3.41 -17.93 5.32
N THR A 317 -3.99 -18.61 4.34
CA THR A 317 -4.85 -19.78 4.56
C THR A 317 -4.03 -20.97 5.08
N THR A 318 -2.89 -21.29 4.47
CA THR A 318 -2.06 -22.45 4.88
C THR A 318 -1.63 -22.34 6.33
N ILE A 319 -1.09 -21.19 6.74
CA ILE A 319 -0.62 -21.00 8.12
C ILE A 319 -1.79 -20.95 9.11
N SER A 320 -2.86 -20.23 8.77
CA SER A 320 -4.02 -20.12 9.65
C SER A 320 -4.71 -21.46 9.87
N VAL A 321 -4.93 -22.25 8.81
CA VAL A 321 -5.51 -23.59 8.89
C VAL A 321 -4.57 -24.54 9.65
N ASN A 322 -3.27 -24.42 9.43
CA ASN A 322 -2.28 -25.23 10.15
C ASN A 322 -2.36 -25.02 11.66
N GLY A 323 -2.49 -23.78 12.12
CA GLY A 323 -2.56 -23.46 13.54
C GLY A 323 -3.94 -23.62 14.17
N LEU A 324 -5.00 -23.16 13.49
CA LEU A 324 -6.38 -23.21 14.01
C LEU A 324 -6.90 -24.63 14.18
N LEU A 325 -6.57 -25.53 13.24
CA LEU A 325 -7.00 -26.92 13.28
C LEU A 325 -5.98 -27.83 13.99
N ASP A 326 -5.01 -27.24 14.69
CA ASP A 326 -3.96 -28.00 15.37
C ASP A 326 -4.46 -28.59 16.69
N ALA A 327 -4.77 -29.90 16.65
CA ALA A 327 -5.12 -30.69 17.82
C ALA A 327 -3.91 -31.39 18.47
N SER A 328 -2.67 -31.10 18.04
CA SER A 328 -1.48 -31.75 18.62
C SER A 328 -1.22 -31.30 20.06
N ALA A 329 -0.74 -32.24 20.87
CA ALA A 329 -0.36 -31.96 22.25
C ALA A 329 0.90 -31.07 22.27
N PRO A 330 0.91 -29.97 23.04
CA PRO A 330 2.08 -29.10 23.13
C PRO A 330 3.23 -29.79 23.85
N VAL A 331 4.42 -29.78 23.25
CA VAL A 331 5.66 -30.27 23.85
C VAL A 331 6.39 -29.08 24.51
N PRO A 332 6.54 -29.08 25.84
CA PRO A 332 7.17 -27.96 26.53
C PRO A 332 8.70 -28.05 26.50
N TYR A 333 9.34 -26.93 26.22
CA TYR A 333 10.78 -26.73 26.35
C TYR A 333 11.08 -25.56 27.28
N GLN A 334 12.24 -25.60 27.94
CA GLN A 334 12.71 -24.51 28.79
C GLN A 334 13.79 -23.71 28.05
N ALA A 335 13.68 -22.39 28.07
CA ALA A 335 14.66 -21.49 27.50
C ALA A 335 14.98 -20.36 28.47
N ARG A 336 16.23 -19.90 28.51
CA ARG A 336 16.64 -18.78 29.36
C ARG A 336 16.60 -17.47 28.59
N VAL A 337 16.09 -16.40 29.21
CA VAL A 337 16.08 -15.06 28.63
C VAL A 337 17.49 -14.46 28.73
N LEU A 338 18.18 -14.35 27.60
CA LEU A 338 19.54 -13.80 27.50
C LEU A 338 19.52 -12.27 27.47
N SER A 339 18.54 -11.68 26.79
CA SER A 339 18.34 -10.23 26.75
C SER A 339 16.90 -9.89 26.37
N ALA A 340 16.47 -8.69 26.72
CA ALA A 340 15.14 -8.17 26.41
C ALA A 340 15.27 -6.79 25.75
N ARG A 341 14.63 -6.59 24.60
CA ARG A 341 14.65 -5.32 23.85
C ARG A 341 13.23 -4.85 23.60
N GLY A 342 12.91 -3.63 24.04
CA GLY A 342 11.65 -2.96 23.72
C GLY A 342 11.92 -1.81 22.76
N CYS A 343 11.28 -1.82 21.59
CA CYS A 343 11.32 -0.69 20.66
C CYS A 343 10.05 0.13 20.86
N THR A 344 10.20 1.39 21.32
CA THR A 344 9.07 2.31 21.52
C THR A 344 9.17 3.46 20.53
N GLY A 345 8.09 3.66 19.77
CA GLY A 345 7.96 4.72 18.76
C GLY A 345 6.49 4.95 18.45
N LYS A 346 6.11 5.05 17.16
CA LYS A 346 4.69 5.07 16.75
C LYS A 346 3.97 3.74 17.01
N SER A 347 4.71 2.65 17.07
CA SER A 347 4.27 1.32 17.51
C SER A 347 5.26 0.82 18.56
N SER A 348 4.80 -0.08 19.45
CA SER A 348 5.65 -0.74 20.45
C SER A 348 5.83 -2.20 20.08
N SER A 349 7.07 -2.63 19.83
CA SER A 349 7.42 -4.05 19.66
C SER A 349 8.32 -4.52 20.79
N TYR A 350 8.13 -5.77 21.20
CA TYR A 350 8.82 -6.36 22.33
C TYR A 350 9.51 -7.64 21.91
N HIS A 351 10.82 -7.72 22.15
CA HIS A 351 11.63 -8.84 21.74
C HIS A 351 12.38 -9.45 22.93
N LEU A 352 12.44 -10.78 22.97
CA LEU A 352 13.24 -11.54 23.91
C LEU A 352 14.26 -12.36 23.13
N LYS A 353 15.54 -12.29 23.52
CA LYS A 353 16.56 -13.20 23.03
C LYS A 353 16.61 -14.42 23.96
N LEU A 354 16.26 -15.57 23.44
CA LEU A 354 16.23 -16.83 24.19
C LEU A 354 17.51 -17.63 23.97
N SER A 355 17.92 -18.40 24.97
CA SER A 355 18.94 -19.44 24.82
C SER A 355 18.45 -20.52 23.85
N PRO A 356 19.36 -21.36 23.30
CA PRO A 356 18.96 -22.57 22.59
C PRO A 356 17.96 -23.39 23.40
N TRP A 357 16.95 -23.95 22.72
CA TRP A 357 15.90 -24.77 23.31
C TRP A 357 15.37 -25.75 22.26
N GLY A 358 15.08 -26.99 22.67
CA GLY A 358 14.46 -28.00 21.81
C GLY A 358 15.09 -28.05 20.40
N PRO A 359 14.31 -27.82 19.33
CA PRO A 359 14.80 -27.82 17.94
C PRO A 359 15.72 -26.63 17.58
N ARG A 360 15.69 -25.52 18.34
CA ARG A 360 16.53 -24.35 18.10
C ARG A 360 17.89 -24.52 18.80
N LYS A 361 18.93 -24.78 18.01
CA LYS A 361 20.31 -24.93 18.52
C LYS A 361 21.06 -23.62 18.79
N GLU A 362 20.51 -22.49 18.36
CA GLU A 362 21.15 -21.18 18.47
C GLU A 362 20.27 -20.17 19.22
N ALA A 363 20.92 -19.23 19.90
CA ALA A 363 20.23 -18.15 20.59
C ALA A 363 19.58 -17.19 19.60
N LYS A 364 18.25 -17.05 19.65
CA LYS A 364 17.47 -16.26 18.70
C LYS A 364 16.60 -15.23 19.40
N GLU A 365 16.50 -14.06 18.78
CA GLU A 365 15.57 -13.01 19.18
C GLU A 365 14.18 -13.32 18.58
N ILE A 366 13.16 -13.33 19.44
CA ILE A 366 11.77 -13.58 19.08
C ILE A 366 10.90 -12.42 19.52
N GLU A 367 9.87 -12.10 18.75
CA GLU A 367 8.85 -11.14 19.15
C GLU A 367 7.85 -11.80 20.10
N VAL A 368 7.48 -11.10 21.17
CA VAL A 368 6.56 -11.60 22.19
C VAL A 368 5.51 -10.56 22.52
N SER A 369 4.40 -11.01 23.12
CA SER A 369 3.39 -10.08 23.61
C SER A 369 3.95 -9.18 24.71
N ARG A 370 3.36 -7.98 24.86
CA ARG A 370 3.67 -7.05 25.95
C ARG A 370 3.56 -7.70 27.33
N THR A 371 2.61 -8.62 27.49
CA THR A 371 2.37 -9.33 28.74
C THR A 371 3.53 -10.27 29.08
N VAL A 372 3.98 -11.07 28.10
CA VAL A 372 5.14 -11.96 28.25
C VAL A 372 6.42 -11.14 28.50
N TYR A 373 6.64 -10.07 27.73
CA TYR A 373 7.79 -9.20 27.91
C TYR A 373 7.88 -8.56 29.30
N ARG A 374 6.73 -8.16 29.87
CA ARG A 374 6.69 -7.57 31.22
C ARG A 374 6.85 -8.58 32.34
N ARG A 375 6.51 -9.84 32.07
CA ARG A 375 6.59 -10.93 33.05
C ARG A 375 8.02 -11.38 33.28
N TYR A 376 8.83 -11.45 32.22
CA TYR A 376 10.18 -12.03 32.28
C TYR A 376 11.29 -11.00 32.18
N LYS A 377 12.35 -11.22 32.97
CA LYS A 377 13.58 -10.43 32.99
C LYS A 377 14.76 -11.25 32.45
N THR A 378 15.84 -10.55 32.10
CA THR A 378 17.09 -11.21 31.73
C THR A 378 17.57 -12.12 32.86
N GLY A 379 17.85 -13.38 32.53
CA GLY A 379 18.25 -14.42 33.46
C GLY A 379 17.12 -15.40 33.81
N ASP A 380 15.86 -15.02 33.59
CA ASP A 380 14.69 -15.86 33.88
C ASP A 380 14.56 -17.02 32.90
N THR A 381 13.87 -18.07 33.32
CA THR A 381 13.53 -19.22 32.49
C THR A 381 12.08 -19.10 32.02
N VAL A 382 11.87 -19.21 30.71
CA VAL A 382 10.55 -19.21 30.06
C VAL A 382 10.23 -20.59 29.51
N GLN A 383 8.94 -20.92 29.51
CA GLN A 383 8.43 -22.14 28.91
C GLN A 383 8.01 -21.85 27.46
N VAL A 384 8.57 -22.61 26.53
CA VAL A 384 8.25 -22.56 25.11
C VAL A 384 7.44 -23.81 24.77
N SER A 385 6.18 -23.62 24.36
CA SER A 385 5.30 -24.71 23.92
C SER A 385 5.43 -24.89 22.42
N VAL A 386 5.84 -26.06 21.97
CA VAL A 386 5.94 -26.40 20.54
C VAL A 386 4.79 -27.30 20.15
N ARG A 387 4.21 -27.05 18.99
CA ARG A 387 3.18 -27.89 18.39
C ARG A 387 3.54 -28.26 16.95
N ASN A 388 2.98 -29.37 16.48
CA ASN A 388 3.32 -29.92 15.17
C ASN A 388 2.60 -29.23 14.01
N GLY A 389 1.47 -28.54 14.29
CA GLY A 389 0.60 -28.00 13.24
C GLY A 389 -0.23 -29.08 12.55
N ARG A 390 -1.46 -28.73 12.15
CA ARG A 390 -2.35 -29.66 11.44
C ARG A 390 -1.79 -30.15 10.11
N LEU A 391 -1.03 -29.30 9.43
CA LEU A 391 -0.39 -29.56 8.13
C LEU A 391 1.07 -30.00 8.30
N GLY A 392 1.49 -30.35 9.52
CA GLY A 392 2.87 -30.72 9.82
C GLY A 392 3.84 -29.55 9.69
N ILE A 393 3.38 -28.31 9.88
CA ILE A 393 4.21 -27.11 9.91
C ILE A 393 4.35 -26.70 11.39
N PRO A 394 5.47 -27.05 12.05
CA PRO A 394 5.61 -26.83 13.48
C PRO A 394 5.66 -25.34 13.82
N TRP A 395 5.02 -24.97 14.91
CA TRP A 395 4.98 -23.60 15.41
C TRP A 395 5.11 -23.59 16.93
N PHE A 396 5.46 -22.44 17.51
CA PHE A 396 5.67 -22.34 18.95
C PHE A 396 5.02 -21.10 19.56
N GLU A 397 4.79 -21.17 20.86
CA GLU A 397 4.31 -20.07 21.69
C GLU A 397 5.17 -19.96 22.96
N VAL A 398 5.30 -18.73 23.48
CA VAL A 398 6.02 -18.46 24.73
C VAL A 398 5.02 -17.95 25.76
N HIS A 399 4.99 -18.59 26.93
CA HIS A 399 4.06 -18.29 28.03
C HIS A 399 4.74 -17.57 29.19
#